data_AF-A0A6P2UF97-F1
#
_entry.id   AF-A0A6P2UF97-F1
#
_cell.length_a   1.000
_cell.length_b   1.000
_cell.length_c   1.000
_cell.angle_alpha   90.00
_cell.angle_beta   90.00
_cell.angle_gamma   90.00
#
_symmetry.space_group_name_H-M   'P 1'
#
loop_
_entity.id
_entity.type
_entity.pdbx_description
1 polymer ?
#
loop_
_entity_poly.entity_id
_entity_poly.type
_entity_poly.pdbx_seq_one_letter_code
_entity_poly.pdbx_strand_id
1 'polypeptide(L)'
;MTTTTDKSRADALTRESIEAVARKYAGAYFTGLLFQDADSFARFSDELILVASPVEQHEAVPAVELSNVHEVLTSGKGFWRTCSGCHESEDGHPVGEYPYSDILQCDLGAGCAECGGIGAVWDNTDYDDLVDFLERREADADAKQPEPPVTDEWAAFDYDDVVSICDAHGIGLPVDCIEMVVEIVRHAAPPAQVATRQGLTDALRQAREELAQVEWENDPPARITDLFSTIDALLVAQQPEPRDAIERSKRILTVVDDYHEKPTRDTRTALRVALMYEFQREPRAEVTDDDKVCAERYRCLRRGQRWSVINGIGDTLRADELDAAIDAARGHGWDKNPWVWVVEFRTGRCLETTPPRNSPRR
;
A
#
# COMPACT_ATOMS: atom_id res chain seq x y z
N MET A 1 -16.51 52.18 23.97
CA MET A 1 -16.43 50.87 24.66
C MET A 1 -17.83 50.26 24.67
N THR A 2 -18.10 49.40 23.70
CA THR A 2 -19.27 48.50 23.65
C THR A 2 -18.80 47.29 22.85
N THR A 3 -18.45 46.22 23.55
CA THR A 3 -18.08 44.93 22.96
C THR A 3 -19.36 44.13 22.75
N THR A 4 -19.76 43.95 21.49
CA THR A 4 -20.79 43.00 21.07
C THR A 4 -20.16 41.62 21.00
N THR A 5 -20.63 40.70 21.85
CA THR A 5 -20.22 39.29 21.85
C THR A 5 -21.03 38.56 20.80
N ASP A 6 -20.38 38.12 19.71
CA ASP A 6 -20.97 37.18 18.75
C ASP A 6 -21.21 35.83 19.43
N LYS A 7 -22.48 35.55 19.75
CA LYS A 7 -22.92 34.21 20.12
C LYS A 7 -23.02 33.38 18.85
N SER A 8 -22.28 32.26 18.83
CA SER A 8 -22.31 31.32 17.72
C SER A 8 -23.75 30.84 17.49
N ARG A 9 -24.13 30.71 16.21
CA ARG A 9 -25.46 30.34 15.73
C ARG A 9 -25.86 28.90 16.09
N ALA A 10 -25.00 28.15 16.77
CA ALA A 10 -25.20 26.76 17.16
C ALA A 10 -26.03 26.58 18.46
N ASP A 11 -26.19 27.63 19.28
CA ASP A 11 -26.82 27.51 20.62
C ASP A 11 -28.34 27.73 20.67
N ALA A 12 -29.05 27.69 19.53
CA ALA A 12 -30.48 28.01 19.51
C ALA A 12 -31.36 27.06 18.68
N LEU A 13 -31.00 25.79 18.57
CA LEU A 13 -32.00 24.78 18.20
C LEU A 13 -32.73 24.33 19.46
N THR A 14 -33.85 25.00 19.76
CA THR A 14 -34.73 24.55 20.83
C THR A 14 -35.25 23.15 20.48
N ARG A 15 -35.54 22.35 21.50
CA ARG A 15 -36.18 21.03 21.34
C ARG A 15 -37.40 21.08 20.41
N GLU A 16 -38.18 22.15 20.49
CA GLU A 16 -39.34 22.40 19.64
C GLU A 16 -38.98 22.57 18.16
N SER A 17 -37.82 23.19 17.87
CA SER A 17 -37.30 23.37 16.51
C SER A 17 -36.90 22.03 15.88
N ILE A 18 -36.25 21.16 16.66
CA ILE A 18 -35.85 19.81 16.24
C ILE A 18 -37.10 18.93 16.01
N GLU A 19 -38.08 18.98 16.92
CA GLU A 19 -39.34 18.25 16.78
C GLU A 19 -40.18 18.73 15.58
N ALA A 20 -40.10 20.02 15.23
CA ALA A 20 -40.77 20.56 14.05
C ALA A 20 -40.11 20.11 12.73
N VAL A 21 -38.78 20.05 12.68
CA VAL A 21 -38.02 19.51 11.53
C VAL A 21 -38.32 18.02 11.35
N ALA A 22 -38.27 17.24 12.44
CA ALA A 22 -38.61 15.82 12.41
C ALA A 22 -40.04 15.57 11.89
N ARG A 23 -41.03 16.35 12.35
CA ARG A 23 -42.42 16.25 11.83
C ARG A 23 -42.55 16.62 10.36
N LYS A 24 -41.76 17.58 9.88
CA LYS A 24 -41.79 18.05 8.49
C LYS A 24 -41.23 17.02 7.52
N TYR A 25 -40.20 16.27 7.92
CA TYR A 25 -39.52 15.31 7.04
C TYR A 25 -39.95 13.85 7.26
N ALA A 26 -40.46 13.48 8.44
CA ALA A 26 -40.86 12.11 8.76
C ALA A 26 -42.37 11.87 8.59
N GLY A 27 -42.93 12.24 7.43
CA GLY A 27 -44.35 12.07 7.12
C GLY A 27 -44.91 10.70 7.54
N ALA A 28 -45.98 10.72 8.34
CA ALA A 28 -46.92 9.64 8.71
C ALA A 28 -46.39 8.30 9.28
N TYR A 29 -45.08 8.00 9.26
CA TYR A 29 -44.54 6.70 9.72
C TYR A 29 -44.08 6.68 11.18
N PHE A 30 -44.25 7.77 11.92
CA PHE A 30 -43.64 7.95 13.25
C PHE A 30 -44.61 7.83 14.44
N THR A 31 -45.70 7.08 14.30
CA THR A 31 -46.61 6.77 15.42
C THR A 31 -46.14 5.50 16.12
N GLY A 32 -45.05 5.54 16.89
CA GLY A 32 -44.65 4.38 17.71
C GLY A 32 -43.26 4.36 18.35
N LEU A 33 -42.33 5.20 17.94
CA LEU A 33 -40.99 5.26 18.56
C LEU A 33 -41.01 6.10 19.83
N LEU A 34 -41.37 5.48 20.96
CA LEU A 34 -41.00 5.99 22.28
C LEU A 34 -39.52 5.69 22.50
N PHE A 35 -38.66 6.70 22.39
CA PHE A 35 -37.26 6.58 22.79
C PHE A 35 -37.22 6.25 24.30
N GLN A 36 -36.63 5.10 24.64
CA GLN A 36 -36.61 4.60 26.03
C GLN A 36 -35.60 5.35 26.90
N ASP A 37 -34.62 6.03 26.30
CA ASP A 37 -33.59 6.81 27.00
C ASP A 37 -33.06 7.96 26.12
N ALA A 38 -32.34 8.89 26.77
CA ALA A 38 -31.77 10.07 26.15
C ALA A 38 -30.66 9.75 25.14
N ASP A 39 -29.95 8.63 25.32
CA ASP A 39 -28.84 8.23 24.45
C ASP A 39 -29.34 7.74 23.08
N SER A 40 -30.49 7.06 23.07
CA SER A 40 -31.17 6.61 21.86
C SER A 40 -31.67 7.79 21.02
N PHE A 41 -32.13 8.86 21.68
CA PHE A 41 -32.51 10.10 21.01
C PHE A 41 -31.28 10.84 20.45
N ALA A 42 -30.18 10.91 21.21
CA ALA A 42 -28.95 11.58 20.77
C ALA A 42 -28.34 10.94 19.52
N ARG A 43 -28.29 9.60 19.45
CA ARG A 43 -27.81 8.89 18.25
C ARG A 43 -28.71 9.10 17.04
N PHE A 44 -30.03 9.07 17.26
CA PHE A 44 -30.98 9.35 16.19
C PHE A 44 -30.85 10.80 15.69
N SER A 45 -30.65 11.77 16.58
CA SER A 45 -30.44 13.16 16.17
C SER A 45 -29.13 13.36 15.42
N ASP A 46 -28.04 12.67 15.80
CA ASP A 46 -26.77 12.75 15.06
C ASP A 46 -26.89 12.18 13.65
N GLU A 47 -27.57 11.04 13.48
CA GLU A 47 -27.87 10.49 12.15
C GLU A 47 -28.76 11.43 11.33
N LEU A 48 -29.76 12.06 11.96
CA LEU A 48 -30.65 12.98 11.26
C LEU A 48 -29.97 14.29 10.89
N ILE A 49 -29.01 14.78 11.68
CA ILE A 49 -28.18 15.95 11.35
C ILE A 49 -27.21 15.63 10.19
N LEU A 50 -26.66 14.42 10.17
CA LEU A 50 -25.83 13.93 9.06
C LEU A 50 -26.63 13.79 7.76
N VAL A 51 -27.87 13.32 7.82
CA VAL A 51 -28.72 13.10 6.65
C VAL A 51 -29.45 14.38 6.19
N ALA A 52 -29.84 15.24 7.12
CA ALA A 52 -30.59 16.46 6.84
C ALA A 52 -29.71 17.70 6.67
N SER A 53 -28.38 17.57 6.72
CA SER A 53 -27.49 18.61 6.20
C SER A 53 -27.80 18.76 4.72
N PRO A 54 -28.44 19.85 4.29
CA PRO A 54 -28.67 20.06 2.87
C PRO A 54 -27.29 20.18 2.24
N VAL A 55 -27.01 19.34 1.24
CA VAL A 55 -26.01 19.67 0.25
C VAL A 55 -26.55 20.93 -0.43
N GLU A 56 -26.22 22.09 0.12
CA GLU A 56 -26.35 23.35 -0.60
C GLU A 56 -25.51 23.15 -1.86
N GLN A 57 -26.19 22.98 -3.00
CA GLN A 57 -25.59 23.20 -4.30
C GLN A 57 -25.09 24.63 -4.26
N HIS A 58 -23.78 24.79 -4.03
CA HIS A 58 -23.13 26.07 -4.10
C HIS A 58 -23.51 26.70 -5.44
N GLU A 59 -24.19 27.83 -5.35
CA GLU A 59 -24.43 28.76 -6.46
C GLU A 59 -23.09 28.93 -7.19
N ALA A 60 -23.10 28.62 -8.49
CA ALA A 60 -21.92 28.51 -9.34
C ALA A 60 -21.02 29.75 -9.18
N VAL A 61 -19.99 29.61 -8.35
CA VAL A 61 -18.84 30.51 -8.35
C VAL A 61 -18.30 30.48 -9.78
N PRO A 62 -18.09 31.64 -10.43
CA PRO A 62 -17.63 31.65 -11.81
C PRO A 62 -16.35 30.84 -11.90
N ALA A 63 -16.42 29.84 -12.77
CA ALA A 63 -15.38 28.92 -13.11
C ALA A 63 -13.98 29.56 -13.10
N VAL A 64 -13.24 29.41 -12.00
CA VAL A 64 -11.77 29.36 -12.01
C VAL A 64 -11.35 27.96 -12.49
N GLU A 65 -12.16 27.39 -13.38
CA GLU A 65 -12.24 25.98 -13.72
C GLU A 65 -11.48 25.79 -15.03
N LEU A 66 -10.44 24.96 -14.99
CA LEU A 66 -9.87 24.28 -16.15
C LEU A 66 -9.29 25.16 -17.28
N SER A 67 -9.14 26.48 -17.09
CA SER A 67 -8.63 27.39 -18.14
C SER A 67 -7.23 26.99 -18.63
N ASN A 68 -6.42 26.43 -17.72
CA ASN A 68 -5.06 25.99 -18.03
C ASN A 68 -5.02 24.60 -18.68
N VAL A 69 -6.12 23.81 -18.66
CA VAL A 69 -6.12 22.46 -19.23
C VAL A 69 -5.87 22.53 -20.74
N HIS A 70 -6.43 23.51 -21.42
CA HIS A 70 -6.21 23.69 -22.85
C HIS A 70 -4.75 24.05 -23.18
N GLU A 71 -4.12 24.89 -22.36
CA GLU A 71 -2.70 25.23 -22.52
C GLU A 71 -1.80 24.02 -22.33
N VAL A 72 -2.08 23.20 -21.31
CA VAL A 72 -1.33 21.96 -21.03
C VAL A 72 -1.52 20.93 -22.14
N LEU A 73 -2.74 20.72 -22.64
CA LEU A 73 -2.99 19.86 -23.81
C LEU A 73 -2.24 20.35 -25.05
N THR A 74 -2.22 21.66 -25.28
CA THR A 74 -1.48 22.26 -26.41
C THR A 74 0.03 22.12 -26.25
N SER A 75 0.54 22.06 -25.02
CA SER A 75 1.98 21.88 -24.75
C SER A 75 2.50 20.48 -25.12
N GLY A 76 1.62 19.52 -25.38
CA GLY A 76 1.99 18.15 -25.76
C GLY A 76 2.59 17.31 -24.64
N LYS A 77 2.51 17.74 -23.36
CA LYS A 77 3.08 17.03 -22.19
C LYS A 77 2.21 15.90 -21.65
N GLY A 78 1.24 15.44 -22.43
CA GLY A 78 0.27 14.43 -22.03
C GLY A 78 -1.14 14.75 -22.51
N PHE A 79 -2.05 13.84 -22.22
CA PHE A 79 -3.46 13.96 -22.55
C PHE A 79 -4.32 13.30 -21.47
N TRP A 80 -5.60 13.67 -21.40
CA TRP A 80 -6.55 12.94 -20.57
C TRP A 80 -7.02 11.70 -21.32
N ARG A 81 -6.93 10.55 -20.67
CA ARG A 81 -7.51 9.30 -21.15
C ARG A 81 -8.68 8.90 -20.29
N THR A 82 -9.66 8.27 -20.91
CA THR A 82 -10.79 7.66 -20.20
C THR A 82 -10.28 6.64 -19.18
N CYS A 83 -10.84 6.66 -17.97
CA CYS A 83 -10.43 5.71 -16.93
C CYS A 83 -10.92 4.30 -17.29
N SER A 84 -9.99 3.37 -17.51
CA SER A 84 -10.29 1.97 -17.85
C SER A 84 -11.11 1.24 -16.79
N GLY A 85 -11.02 1.66 -15.52
CA GLY A 85 -11.83 1.10 -14.44
C GLY A 85 -13.26 1.66 -14.37
N CYS A 86 -13.57 2.73 -15.10
CA CYS A 86 -14.87 3.42 -15.05
C CYS A 86 -15.66 3.37 -16.34
N HIS A 87 -14.99 3.05 -17.45
CA HIS A 87 -15.57 3.05 -18.77
C HIS A 87 -15.80 1.61 -19.20
N GLU A 88 -17.08 1.23 -19.22
CA GLU A 88 -17.49 -0.09 -19.62
C GLU A 88 -17.27 -0.27 -21.13
N SER A 89 -16.34 -1.17 -21.48
CA SER A 89 -16.14 -1.64 -22.84
C SER A 89 -16.52 -3.12 -22.93
N GLU A 90 -17.29 -3.50 -23.95
CA GLU A 90 -17.51 -4.90 -24.34
C GLU A 90 -16.71 -5.14 -25.61
N ASP A 91 -15.75 -6.07 -25.57
CA ASP A 91 -14.87 -6.40 -26.71
C ASP A 91 -14.13 -5.20 -27.33
N GLY A 92 -13.75 -4.22 -26.50
CA GLY A 92 -13.06 -3.01 -26.95
C GLY A 92 -13.97 -1.95 -27.58
N HIS A 93 -15.28 -2.20 -27.62
CA HIS A 93 -16.28 -1.20 -27.99
C HIS A 93 -16.90 -0.56 -26.75
N PRO A 94 -17.06 0.78 -26.72
CA PRO A 94 -17.76 1.44 -25.64
C PRO A 94 -19.23 1.01 -25.65
N VAL A 95 -19.70 0.41 -24.55
CA VAL A 95 -21.08 -0.07 -24.42
C VAL A 95 -21.97 0.84 -23.58
N GLY A 96 -21.38 1.81 -22.89
CA GLY A 96 -22.11 2.85 -22.17
C GLY A 96 -22.25 4.14 -22.99
N GLU A 97 -23.40 4.79 -22.87
CA GLU A 97 -23.54 6.21 -23.24
C GLU A 97 -22.86 7.06 -22.16
N TYR A 98 -21.54 7.25 -22.30
CA TYR A 98 -20.78 8.16 -21.47
C TYR A 98 -20.71 9.54 -22.12
N PRO A 99 -20.82 10.64 -21.36
CA PRO A 99 -20.68 11.98 -21.91
C PRO A 99 -19.22 12.23 -22.32
N TYR A 100 -19.02 12.68 -23.56
CA TYR A 100 -17.73 13.20 -24.01
C TYR A 100 -17.48 14.58 -23.40
N SER A 101 -16.28 14.79 -22.86
CA SER A 101 -15.87 16.09 -22.32
C SER A 101 -15.04 16.84 -23.34
N ASP A 102 -15.55 17.98 -23.83
CA ASP A 102 -14.81 18.86 -24.75
C ASP A 102 -13.52 19.43 -24.13
N ILE A 103 -13.50 19.58 -22.80
CA ILE A 103 -12.36 20.14 -22.07
C ILE A 103 -11.23 19.11 -21.92
N LEU A 104 -11.59 17.88 -21.58
CA LEU A 104 -10.63 16.79 -21.36
C LEU A 104 -10.31 16.03 -22.65
N GLN A 105 -11.15 16.19 -23.68
CA GLN A 105 -11.06 15.51 -24.97
C GLN A 105 -11.15 13.98 -24.88
N CYS A 106 -11.90 13.46 -23.90
CA CYS A 106 -12.16 12.02 -23.74
C CYS A 106 -13.57 11.76 -23.19
N ASP A 107 -14.02 10.51 -23.29
CA ASP A 107 -15.26 10.06 -22.65
C ASP A 107 -15.07 9.94 -21.14
N LEU A 108 -16.03 10.43 -20.36
CA LEU A 108 -15.98 10.37 -18.90
C LEU A 108 -16.72 9.14 -18.38
N GLY A 109 -15.97 8.20 -17.81
CA GLY A 109 -16.55 7.04 -17.14
C GLY A 109 -17.33 7.39 -15.87
N ALA A 110 -17.94 6.40 -15.22
CA ALA A 110 -18.77 6.59 -14.02
C ALA A 110 -18.04 7.12 -12.78
N GLY A 111 -16.69 7.20 -12.82
CA GLY A 111 -15.86 7.61 -11.70
C GLY A 111 -15.63 6.49 -10.68
N CYS A 112 -14.37 6.22 -10.33
CA CYS A 112 -13.97 5.25 -9.32
C CYS A 112 -12.89 5.85 -8.41
N ALA A 113 -12.44 5.09 -7.41
CA ALA A 113 -11.39 5.53 -6.49
C ALA A 113 -10.05 5.81 -7.21
N GLU A 114 -9.74 5.12 -8.31
CA GLU A 114 -8.46 5.27 -9.02
C GLU A 114 -8.36 6.60 -9.76
N CYS A 115 -9.46 7.08 -10.36
CA CYS A 115 -9.52 8.39 -11.01
C CYS A 115 -10.05 9.52 -10.10
N GLY A 116 -10.22 9.24 -8.80
CA GLY A 116 -10.75 10.22 -7.86
C GLY A 116 -12.18 10.68 -8.16
N GLY A 117 -12.96 9.85 -8.86
CA GLY A 117 -14.36 10.15 -9.24
C GLY A 117 -14.53 10.98 -10.52
N ILE A 118 -13.46 11.34 -11.24
CA ILE A 118 -13.55 12.17 -12.46
C ILE A 118 -14.00 11.35 -13.68
N GLY A 119 -13.68 10.06 -13.72
CA GLY A 119 -13.92 9.19 -14.88
C GLY A 119 -12.85 9.28 -15.97
N ALA A 120 -11.80 10.09 -15.77
CA ALA A 120 -10.65 10.23 -16.64
C ALA A 120 -9.35 10.31 -15.82
N VAL A 121 -8.22 9.95 -16.43
CA VAL A 121 -6.87 9.96 -15.82
C VAL A 121 -5.93 10.73 -16.74
N TRP A 122 -5.04 11.55 -16.16
CA TRP A 122 -3.99 12.21 -16.91
C TRP A 122 -2.89 11.22 -17.26
N ASP A 123 -2.58 11.10 -18.55
CA ASP A 123 -1.49 10.26 -19.05
C ASP A 123 -0.36 11.16 -19.57
N ASN A 124 0.78 11.10 -18.90
CA ASN A 124 2.01 11.79 -19.28
C ASN A 124 3.06 10.84 -19.85
N THR A 125 2.67 9.61 -20.21
CA THR A 125 3.58 8.64 -20.82
C THR A 125 3.99 9.17 -22.19
N ASP A 126 5.30 9.32 -22.40
CA ASP A 126 5.87 9.58 -23.70
C ASP A 126 5.87 8.27 -24.50
N TYR A 127 4.83 8.07 -25.30
CA TYR A 127 4.66 6.86 -26.10
C TYR A 127 5.74 6.73 -27.17
N ASP A 128 6.33 7.84 -27.64
CA ASP A 128 7.42 7.80 -28.61
C ASP A 128 8.70 7.26 -27.93
N ASP A 129 9.04 7.71 -26.72
CA ASP A 129 10.16 7.15 -25.95
C ASP A 129 9.94 5.69 -25.57
N LEU A 130 8.70 5.29 -25.27
CA LEU A 130 8.36 3.89 -25.00
C LEU A 130 8.57 3.01 -26.24
N VAL A 131 8.15 3.48 -27.43
CA VAL A 131 8.39 2.77 -28.70
C VAL A 131 9.88 2.66 -28.97
N ASP A 132 10.64 3.76 -28.86
CA ASP A 132 12.09 3.77 -29.02
C ASP A 132 12.81 2.83 -28.03
N PHE A 133 12.29 2.69 -26.82
CA PHE A 133 12.79 1.75 -25.83
C PHE A 133 12.54 0.29 -26.23
N LEU A 134 11.34 -0.03 -26.71
CA LEU A 134 10.97 -1.38 -27.13
C LEU A 134 11.76 -1.81 -28.37
N GLU A 135 11.91 -0.93 -29.36
CA GLU A 135 12.71 -1.19 -30.56
C GLU A 135 14.18 -1.44 -30.23
N ARG A 136 14.76 -0.66 -29.31
CA ARG A 136 16.12 -0.93 -28.81
C ARG A 136 16.23 -2.28 -28.12
N ARG A 137 15.22 -2.67 -27.33
CA ARG A 137 15.23 -3.95 -26.62
C ARG A 137 15.10 -5.14 -27.57
N GLU A 138 14.31 -5.01 -28.63
CA GLU A 138 14.21 -6.01 -29.69
C GLU A 138 15.52 -6.11 -30.48
N ALA A 139 16.12 -4.97 -30.86
CA ALA A 139 17.43 -4.97 -31.52
C ALA A 139 18.53 -5.59 -30.65
N ASP A 140 18.52 -5.33 -29.34
CA ASP A 140 19.44 -5.94 -28.39
C ASP A 140 19.17 -7.44 -28.21
N ALA A 141 17.90 -7.88 -28.22
CA ALA A 141 17.54 -9.28 -28.14
C ALA A 141 17.96 -10.05 -29.39
N ASP A 142 17.78 -9.44 -30.57
CA ASP A 142 18.24 -9.97 -31.85
C ASP A 142 19.78 -10.00 -31.91
N ALA A 143 20.46 -8.99 -31.36
CA ALA A 143 21.93 -8.95 -31.26
C ALA A 143 22.48 -9.90 -30.18
N LYS A 144 21.70 -10.20 -29.13
CA LYS A 144 22.00 -11.14 -28.04
C LYS A 144 21.29 -12.50 -28.20
N GLN A 145 20.98 -12.93 -29.41
CA GLN A 145 20.99 -14.36 -29.70
C GLN A 145 22.40 -14.77 -30.16
N PRO A 146 23.40 -14.95 -29.27
CA PRO A 146 24.42 -15.92 -29.59
C PRO A 146 23.71 -17.28 -29.64
N GLU A 147 23.98 -18.08 -30.67
CA GLU A 147 23.82 -19.55 -30.55
C GLU A 147 24.34 -19.93 -29.16
N PRO A 148 23.55 -20.66 -28.34
CA PRO A 148 23.92 -20.89 -26.95
C PRO A 148 25.36 -21.42 -26.94
N PRO A 149 26.31 -20.67 -26.36
CA PRO A 149 27.63 -21.21 -26.20
C PRO A 149 27.43 -22.45 -25.33
N VAL A 150 27.83 -23.60 -25.86
CA VAL A 150 28.08 -24.79 -25.07
C VAL A 150 29.29 -24.46 -24.20
N THR A 151 29.09 -23.62 -23.20
CA THR A 151 30.05 -23.36 -22.14
C THR A 151 29.49 -24.02 -20.90
N ASP A 152 30.29 -24.95 -20.38
CA ASP A 152 30.23 -25.64 -19.08
C ASP A 152 30.17 -24.67 -17.89
N GLU A 153 29.30 -23.65 -17.94
CA GLU A 153 29.00 -22.77 -16.82
C GLU A 153 27.86 -23.40 -16.00
N TRP A 154 28.10 -24.64 -15.56
CA TRP A 154 27.42 -25.24 -14.43
C TRP A 154 27.88 -24.46 -13.20
N ALA A 155 27.26 -23.31 -12.94
CA ALA A 155 27.53 -22.52 -11.75
C ALA A 155 27.49 -23.47 -10.54
N ALA A 156 28.67 -23.59 -9.93
CA ALA A 156 29.07 -24.69 -9.08
C ALA A 156 28.26 -24.70 -7.78
N PHE A 157 27.20 -25.50 -7.72
CA PHE A 157 26.72 -26.00 -6.44
C PHE A 157 27.82 -26.93 -5.91
N ASP A 158 28.56 -26.45 -4.92
CA ASP A 158 29.76 -27.09 -4.42
C ASP A 158 29.58 -27.67 -3.01
N TYR A 159 30.64 -28.26 -2.50
CA TYR A 159 30.65 -28.90 -1.19
C TYR A 159 30.40 -27.89 -0.06
N ASP A 160 30.90 -26.66 -0.19
CA ASP A 160 30.80 -25.63 0.84
C ASP A 160 29.36 -25.11 0.98
N ASP A 161 28.59 -25.08 -0.12
CA ASP A 161 27.16 -24.75 -0.09
C ASP A 161 26.36 -25.76 0.76
N VAL A 162 26.60 -27.06 0.55
CA VAL A 162 25.90 -28.13 1.30
C VAL A 162 26.31 -28.12 2.77
N VAL A 163 27.60 -27.92 3.06
CA VAL A 163 28.09 -27.78 4.44
C VAL A 163 27.45 -26.58 5.12
N SER A 164 27.43 -25.41 4.47
CA SER A 164 26.85 -24.20 5.04
C SER A 164 25.36 -24.36 5.36
N ILE A 165 24.62 -25.09 4.53
CA ILE A 165 23.21 -25.41 4.80
C ILE A 165 23.09 -26.35 6.00
N CYS A 166 23.91 -27.40 6.05
CA CYS A 166 23.89 -28.38 7.14
C CYS A 166 24.24 -27.72 8.49
N ASP A 167 25.26 -26.86 8.52
CA ASP A 167 25.69 -26.12 9.70
C ASP A 167 24.62 -25.13 10.18
N ALA A 168 23.98 -24.40 9.26
CA ALA A 168 22.88 -23.49 9.59
C ALA A 168 21.68 -24.21 10.24
N HIS A 169 21.53 -25.51 9.98
CA HIS A 169 20.47 -26.35 10.54
C HIS A 169 20.94 -27.29 11.66
N GLY A 170 22.22 -27.24 12.06
CA GLY A 170 22.78 -28.07 13.12
C GLY A 170 22.86 -29.56 12.78
N ILE A 171 22.97 -29.90 11.49
CA ILE A 171 22.99 -31.27 11.00
C ILE A 171 24.44 -31.68 10.73
N GLY A 172 24.97 -32.59 11.57
CA GLY A 172 26.29 -33.18 11.35
C GLY A 172 26.20 -34.36 10.37
N LEU A 173 26.66 -34.17 9.12
CA LEU A 173 26.77 -35.25 8.15
C LEU A 173 28.22 -35.76 8.05
N PRO A 174 28.43 -37.08 7.93
CA PRO A 174 29.70 -37.63 7.47
C PRO A 174 30.07 -37.06 6.09
N VAL A 175 31.36 -36.84 5.84
CA VAL A 175 31.89 -36.30 4.56
C VAL A 175 31.35 -37.07 3.35
N ASP A 176 31.36 -38.41 3.43
CA ASP A 176 30.86 -39.30 2.37
C ASP A 176 29.37 -39.05 2.03
N CYS A 177 28.56 -38.62 2.99
CA CYS A 177 27.15 -38.29 2.77
C CYS A 177 26.97 -36.92 2.10
N ILE A 178 27.86 -35.97 2.38
CA ILE A 178 27.82 -34.63 1.79
C ILE A 178 28.15 -34.73 0.29
N GLU A 179 29.19 -35.48 -0.07
CA GLU A 179 29.57 -35.71 -1.48
C GLU A 179 28.42 -36.33 -2.28
N MET A 180 27.73 -37.32 -1.70
CA MET A 180 26.57 -37.96 -2.33
C MET A 180 25.40 -36.98 -2.52
N VAL A 181 25.11 -36.10 -1.55
CA VAL A 181 24.07 -35.08 -1.68
C VAL A 181 24.43 -34.06 -2.77
N VAL A 182 25.69 -33.64 -2.87
CA VAL A 182 26.16 -32.75 -3.94
C VAL A 182 25.94 -33.38 -5.31
N GLU A 183 26.28 -34.66 -5.50
CA GLU A 183 26.05 -35.35 -6.78
C GLU A 183 24.57 -35.48 -7.12
N ILE A 184 23.73 -35.80 -6.14
CA ILE A 184 22.27 -35.89 -6.32
C ILE A 184 21.69 -34.54 -6.72
N VAL A 185 22.06 -33.45 -6.04
CA VAL A 185 21.55 -32.10 -6.36
C VAL A 185 22.02 -31.65 -7.73
N ARG A 186 23.26 -31.97 -8.12
CA ARG A 186 23.78 -31.70 -9.48
C ARG A 186 23.04 -32.47 -10.57
N HIS A 187 22.52 -33.65 -10.27
CA HIS A 187 21.76 -34.45 -11.24
C HIS A 187 20.28 -34.09 -11.28
N ALA A 188 19.69 -33.66 -10.16
CA ALA A 188 18.25 -33.47 -10.04
C ALA A 188 17.74 -32.11 -10.56
N ALA A 189 18.55 -31.04 -10.54
CA ALA A 189 18.04 -29.69 -10.85
C ALA A 189 19.01 -28.79 -11.64
N PRO A 190 18.51 -27.94 -12.56
CA PRO A 190 19.30 -26.86 -13.14
C PRO A 190 19.72 -25.85 -12.05
N PRO A 191 20.94 -25.29 -12.08
CA PRO A 191 21.46 -24.43 -11.02
C PRO A 191 20.61 -23.18 -10.76
N ALA A 192 19.86 -22.70 -11.78
CA ALA A 192 18.96 -21.57 -11.65
C ALA A 192 17.77 -21.81 -10.69
N GLN A 193 17.37 -23.07 -10.45
CA GLN A 193 16.25 -23.40 -9.56
C GLN A 193 16.71 -23.55 -8.09
N VAL A 194 17.92 -24.08 -7.88
CA VAL A 194 18.49 -24.35 -6.54
C VAL A 194 18.83 -23.07 -5.76
N ALA A 195 18.98 -21.93 -6.44
CA ALA A 195 19.28 -20.64 -5.82
C ALA A 195 18.16 -20.09 -4.92
N THR A 196 16.98 -20.71 -4.92
CA THR A 196 15.87 -20.35 -4.02
C THR A 196 15.65 -21.43 -2.97
N ARG A 197 15.30 -21.03 -1.74
CA ARG A 197 14.94 -21.96 -0.64
C ARG A 197 13.86 -22.96 -1.08
N GLN A 198 12.91 -22.51 -1.88
CA GLN A 198 11.84 -23.34 -2.44
C GLN A 198 12.39 -24.39 -3.42
N GLY A 199 13.29 -24.01 -4.31
CA GLY A 199 13.88 -24.93 -5.27
C GLY A 199 14.78 -26.01 -4.64
N LEU A 200 15.46 -25.71 -3.53
CA LEU A 200 16.17 -26.72 -2.75
C LEU A 200 15.21 -27.75 -2.12
N THR A 201 14.09 -27.28 -1.56
CA THR A 201 13.06 -28.18 -1.00
C THR A 201 12.50 -29.12 -2.07
N ASP A 202 12.24 -28.60 -3.26
CA ASP A 202 11.67 -29.38 -4.36
C ASP A 202 12.69 -30.35 -4.96
N ALA A 203 13.97 -29.96 -5.07
CA ALA A 203 15.06 -30.85 -5.48
C ALA A 203 15.28 -32.01 -4.49
N LEU A 204 15.24 -31.74 -3.19
CA LEU A 204 15.35 -32.78 -2.16
C LEU A 204 14.16 -33.75 -2.18
N ARG A 205 12.94 -33.25 -2.47
CA ARG A 205 11.75 -34.09 -2.62
C ARG A 205 11.87 -35.00 -3.84
N GLN A 206 12.29 -34.45 -4.97
CA GLN A 206 12.50 -35.21 -6.20
C GLN A 206 13.58 -36.29 -6.02
N ALA A 207 14.72 -35.93 -5.44
CA ALA A 207 15.79 -36.89 -5.13
C ALA A 207 15.31 -38.06 -4.26
N ARG A 208 14.46 -37.77 -3.26
CA ARG A 208 13.86 -38.81 -2.41
C ARG A 208 12.95 -39.74 -3.20
N GLU A 209 12.13 -39.19 -4.10
CA GLU A 209 11.23 -39.97 -4.95
C GLU A 209 12.01 -40.86 -5.93
N GLU A 210 13.07 -40.33 -6.54
CA GLU A 210 13.93 -41.08 -7.45
C GLU A 210 14.65 -42.23 -6.74
N LEU A 211 15.25 -41.96 -5.57
CA LEU A 211 15.90 -43.00 -4.76
C LEU A 211 14.92 -44.06 -4.24
N ALA A 212 13.66 -43.70 -4.01
CA ALA A 212 12.62 -44.63 -3.60
C ALA A 212 12.15 -45.54 -4.76
N GLN A 213 12.34 -45.13 -6.01
CA GLN A 213 11.98 -45.91 -7.20
C GLN A 213 13.09 -46.88 -7.65
N VAL A 214 14.32 -46.70 -7.17
CA VAL A 214 15.42 -47.65 -7.44
C VAL A 214 15.06 -49.00 -6.82
N GLU A 215 14.86 -50.02 -7.66
CA GLU A 215 14.70 -51.40 -7.20
C GLU A 215 16.05 -51.90 -6.67
N TRP A 216 16.16 -51.96 -5.34
CA TRP A 216 17.31 -52.53 -4.67
C TRP A 216 17.20 -54.05 -4.69
N GLU A 217 18.19 -54.73 -5.27
CA GLU A 217 18.23 -56.19 -5.37
C GLU A 217 18.32 -56.88 -3.97
N ASN A 218 18.55 -56.11 -2.91
CA ASN A 218 18.51 -56.49 -1.49
C ASN A 218 17.87 -55.37 -0.66
N ASP A 219 17.53 -55.64 0.61
CA ASP A 219 17.13 -54.58 1.56
C ASP A 219 18.09 -53.39 1.44
N PRO A 220 17.57 -52.14 1.37
CA PRO A 220 18.41 -50.97 1.16
C PRO A 220 19.49 -50.93 2.24
N PRO A 221 20.78 -50.72 1.86
CA PRO A 221 21.85 -50.61 2.83
C PRO A 221 21.49 -49.58 3.90
N ALA A 222 21.85 -49.84 5.17
CA ALA A 222 21.54 -48.94 6.29
C ALA A 222 21.91 -47.46 6.01
N ARG A 223 22.95 -47.24 5.19
CA ARG A 223 23.37 -45.91 4.72
C ARG A 223 22.30 -45.15 3.93
N ILE A 224 21.47 -45.85 3.16
CA ILE A 224 20.38 -45.25 2.37
C ILE A 224 19.18 -44.89 3.26
N THR A 225 18.87 -45.74 4.24
CA THR A 225 17.84 -45.40 5.25
C THR A 225 18.25 -44.21 6.11
N ASP A 226 19.54 -44.07 6.44
CA ASP A 226 20.07 -42.90 7.14
C ASP A 226 20.00 -41.63 6.26
N LEU A 227 20.22 -41.77 4.94
CA LEU A 227 20.07 -40.68 3.97
C LEU A 227 18.61 -40.21 3.88
N PHE A 228 17.64 -41.13 3.78
CA PHE A 228 16.22 -40.77 3.78
C PHE A 228 15.81 -40.06 5.07
N SER A 229 16.30 -40.53 6.21
CA SER A 229 16.06 -39.89 7.51
C SER A 229 16.63 -38.47 7.57
N THR A 230 17.80 -38.26 6.95
CA THR A 230 18.46 -36.96 6.83
C THR A 230 17.67 -36.00 5.93
N ILE A 231 17.23 -36.46 4.76
CA ILE A 231 16.41 -35.66 3.84
C ILE A 231 15.09 -35.28 4.50
N ASP A 232 14.44 -36.21 5.21
CA ASP A 232 13.20 -35.94 5.92
C ASP A 232 13.40 -34.92 7.06
N ALA A 233 14.52 -34.98 7.78
CA ALA A 233 14.87 -33.98 8.79
C ALA A 233 15.10 -32.57 8.20
N LEU A 234 15.79 -32.49 7.05
CA LEU A 234 16.01 -31.24 6.31
C LEU A 234 14.70 -30.63 5.81
N LEU A 235 13.82 -31.46 5.24
CA LEU A 235 12.50 -31.03 4.76
C LEU A 235 11.61 -30.52 5.90
N VAL A 236 11.70 -31.13 7.09
CA VAL A 236 10.99 -30.66 8.30
C VAL A 236 11.56 -29.33 8.79
N ALA A 237 12.88 -29.18 8.84
CA ALA A 237 13.54 -27.95 9.31
C ALA A 237 13.32 -26.75 8.37
N GLN A 238 13.10 -26.99 7.07
CA GLN A 238 12.85 -25.93 6.10
C GLN A 238 11.41 -25.40 6.12
N GLN A 239 10.47 -26.09 6.76
CA GLN A 239 9.11 -25.56 6.92
C GLN A 239 9.13 -24.38 7.91
N PRO A 240 8.70 -23.17 7.52
CA PRO A 240 8.62 -22.04 8.43
C PRO A 240 7.56 -22.36 9.48
N GLU A 241 7.96 -22.71 10.71
CA GLU A 241 7.13 -23.19 11.84
C GLU A 241 5.61 -23.04 11.61
N PRO A 242 5.00 -23.97 10.83
CA PRO A 242 3.60 -23.87 10.45
C PRO A 242 2.70 -24.28 11.62
N ARG A 243 3.29 -24.87 12.65
CA ARG A 243 2.57 -25.49 13.77
C ARG A 243 1.84 -24.43 14.58
N ASP A 244 2.44 -23.27 14.81
CA ASP A 244 1.76 -22.20 15.52
C ASP A 244 0.58 -21.63 14.73
N ALA A 245 0.71 -21.38 13.43
CA ALA A 245 -0.38 -20.84 12.63
C ALA A 245 -1.53 -21.84 12.45
N ILE A 246 -1.23 -23.13 12.23
CA ILE A 246 -2.24 -24.18 12.05
C ILE A 246 -2.90 -24.53 13.40
N GLU A 247 -2.16 -24.63 14.50
CA GLU A 247 -2.74 -24.87 15.83
C GLU A 247 -3.53 -23.67 16.34
N ARG A 248 -3.11 -22.44 16.03
CA ARG A 248 -3.92 -21.23 16.24
C ARG A 248 -5.22 -21.29 15.46
N SER A 249 -5.16 -21.58 14.16
CA SER A 249 -6.35 -21.71 13.30
C SER A 249 -7.30 -22.80 13.81
N LYS A 250 -6.78 -23.96 14.22
CA LYS A 250 -7.58 -25.05 14.82
C LYS A 250 -8.28 -24.61 16.11
N ARG A 251 -7.59 -23.88 16.99
CA ARG A 251 -8.18 -23.34 18.23
C ARG A 251 -9.35 -22.38 17.95
N ILE A 252 -9.23 -21.52 16.96
CA ILE A 252 -10.31 -20.58 16.58
C ILE A 252 -11.51 -21.35 16.04
N LEU A 253 -11.29 -22.34 15.18
CA LEU A 253 -12.37 -23.17 14.63
C LEU A 253 -13.14 -23.90 15.73
N THR A 254 -12.45 -24.44 16.75
CA THR A 254 -13.14 -25.05 17.91
C THR A 254 -14.04 -24.05 18.65
N VAL A 255 -13.59 -22.80 18.81
CA VAL A 255 -14.40 -21.75 19.47
C VAL A 255 -15.59 -21.31 18.61
N VAL A 256 -15.43 -21.34 17.28
CA VAL A 256 -16.52 -21.08 16.33
C VAL A 256 -17.57 -22.19 16.38
N ASP A 257 -17.14 -23.45 16.39
CA ASP A 257 -18.03 -24.62 16.51
C ASP A 257 -18.81 -24.58 17.83
N ASP A 258 -18.14 -24.32 18.96
CA ASP A 258 -18.77 -24.15 20.28
C ASP A 258 -19.81 -23.01 20.30
N TYR A 259 -19.55 -21.91 19.58
CA TYR A 259 -20.50 -20.80 19.44
C TYR A 259 -21.72 -21.19 18.62
N HIS A 260 -21.53 -21.93 17.52
CA HIS A 260 -22.63 -22.40 16.67
C HIS A 260 -23.53 -23.41 17.39
N GLU A 261 -22.96 -24.31 18.19
CA GLU A 261 -23.75 -25.27 18.96
C GLU A 261 -24.49 -24.62 20.13
N LYS A 262 -23.87 -23.65 20.82
CA LYS A 262 -24.43 -23.02 22.03
C LYS A 262 -24.15 -21.52 22.04
N PRO A 263 -25.01 -20.70 21.39
CA PRO A 263 -24.81 -19.25 21.34
C PRO A 263 -25.20 -18.60 22.68
N THR A 264 -24.28 -18.64 23.63
CA THR A 264 -24.39 -17.98 24.93
C THR A 264 -23.55 -16.71 24.95
N ARG A 265 -23.75 -15.89 25.98
CA ARG A 265 -22.90 -14.70 26.21
C ARG A 265 -21.43 -15.08 26.39
N ASP A 266 -21.17 -16.25 26.97
CA ASP A 266 -19.81 -16.72 27.28
C ASP A 266 -19.10 -17.21 26.02
N THR A 267 -19.77 -18.00 25.16
CA THR A 267 -19.18 -18.45 23.88
C THR A 267 -18.94 -17.28 22.93
N ARG A 268 -19.83 -16.28 22.92
CA ARG A 268 -19.61 -15.03 22.17
C ARG A 268 -18.40 -14.24 22.68
N THR A 269 -18.18 -14.21 24.00
CA THR A 269 -17.04 -13.52 24.61
C THR A 269 -15.74 -14.26 24.30
N ALA A 270 -15.74 -15.59 24.40
CA ALA A 270 -14.61 -16.44 24.04
C ALA A 270 -14.20 -16.26 22.57
N LEU A 271 -15.17 -16.26 21.65
CA LEU A 271 -14.92 -16.02 20.22
C LEU A 271 -14.32 -14.63 19.97
N ARG A 272 -14.86 -13.60 20.64
CA ARG A 272 -14.33 -12.24 20.53
C ARG A 272 -12.88 -12.14 21.04
N VAL A 273 -12.56 -12.79 22.15
CA VAL A 273 -11.20 -12.81 22.72
C VAL A 273 -10.24 -13.56 21.80
N ALA A 274 -10.62 -14.74 21.29
CA ALA A 274 -9.79 -15.53 20.38
C ALA A 274 -9.47 -14.74 19.10
N LEU A 275 -10.47 -14.11 18.49
CA LEU A 275 -10.26 -13.25 17.32
C LEU A 275 -9.42 -12.00 17.67
N MET A 276 -9.64 -11.36 18.82
CA MET A 276 -8.85 -10.19 19.22
C MET A 276 -7.38 -10.51 19.46
N TYR A 277 -7.03 -11.70 19.97
CA TYR A 277 -5.64 -12.10 20.15
C TYR A 277 -4.92 -12.35 18.81
N GLU A 278 -5.61 -12.88 17.80
CA GLU A 278 -5.03 -13.04 16.46
C GLU A 278 -4.86 -11.70 15.72
N PHE A 279 -5.82 -10.79 15.88
CA PHE A 279 -5.76 -9.47 15.25
C PHE A 279 -4.95 -8.45 16.07
N GLN A 280 -4.47 -8.82 17.26
CA GLN A 280 -3.38 -8.10 17.90
C GLN A 280 -2.11 -8.36 17.08
N ARG A 281 -1.93 -7.52 16.06
CA ARG A 281 -0.62 -7.31 15.45
C ARG A 281 0.40 -7.24 16.58
N GLU A 282 1.47 -8.02 16.47
CA GLU A 282 2.63 -7.91 17.35
C GLU A 282 2.87 -6.43 17.66
N PRO A 283 3.12 -6.07 18.93
CA PRO A 283 3.25 -4.68 19.34
C PRO A 283 4.25 -4.00 18.41
N ARG A 284 3.72 -3.23 17.46
CA ARG A 284 4.54 -2.46 16.53
C ARG A 284 5.40 -1.57 17.40
N ALA A 285 6.68 -1.46 17.03
CA ALA A 285 7.63 -0.56 17.67
C ALA A 285 6.93 0.78 17.99
N GLU A 286 7.15 1.26 19.21
CA GLU A 286 6.51 2.47 19.74
C GLU A 286 6.61 3.58 18.70
N VAL A 287 5.45 4.07 18.24
CA VAL A 287 5.38 5.08 17.16
C VAL A 287 6.12 6.32 17.63
N THR A 288 7.22 6.63 16.95
CA THR A 288 8.06 7.76 17.32
C THR A 288 7.32 9.07 17.09
N ASP A 289 7.71 10.14 17.77
CA ASP A 289 7.09 11.45 17.54
C ASP A 289 7.30 11.94 16.09
N ASP A 290 8.36 11.49 15.43
CA ASP A 290 8.62 11.76 14.01
C ASP A 290 7.57 11.09 13.09
N ASP A 291 7.15 9.87 13.40
CA ASP A 291 6.09 9.17 12.66
C ASP A 291 4.74 9.88 12.78
N LYS A 292 4.45 10.49 13.94
CA LYS A 292 3.22 11.26 14.16
C LYS A 292 3.23 12.56 13.35
N VAL A 293 4.36 13.25 13.30
CA VAL A 293 4.53 14.47 12.48
C VAL A 293 4.40 14.14 10.99
N CYS A 294 5.02 13.05 10.53
CA CYS A 294 4.84 12.54 9.18
C CYS A 294 3.36 12.21 8.89
N ALA A 295 2.68 11.48 9.77
CA ALA A 295 1.27 11.15 9.60
C ALA A 295 0.37 12.40 9.56
N GLU A 296 0.66 13.44 10.33
CA GLU A 296 -0.04 14.71 10.25
C GLU A 296 0.20 15.45 8.92
N ARG A 297 1.44 15.46 8.41
CA ARG A 297 1.75 15.97 7.06
C ARG A 297 0.93 15.24 5.99
N TYR A 298 0.87 13.91 6.05
CA TYR A 298 0.06 13.09 5.12
C TYR A 298 -1.46 13.23 5.31
N ARG A 299 -1.94 13.63 6.49
CA ARG A 299 -3.37 13.96 6.70
C ARG A 299 -3.74 15.29 6.06
N CYS A 300 -2.84 16.27 6.03
CA CYS A 300 -3.06 17.52 5.30
C CYS A 300 -3.19 17.27 3.79
N LEU A 301 -2.45 16.30 3.24
CA LEU A 301 -2.57 15.85 1.84
C LEU A 301 -3.95 15.28 1.48
N ARG A 302 -4.64 14.59 2.41
CA ARG A 302 -5.89 13.85 2.14
C ARG A 302 -7.20 14.61 2.37
N ARG A 303 -7.18 15.81 2.97
CA ARG A 303 -8.40 16.59 3.26
C ARG A 303 -8.89 17.46 2.10
N GLY A 304 -8.79 16.96 0.87
CA GLY A 304 -9.46 17.53 -0.31
C GLY A 304 -8.93 18.88 -0.81
N GLN A 305 -8.68 18.97 -2.11
CA GLN A 305 -8.32 20.17 -2.87
C GLN A 305 -6.94 20.79 -2.55
N ARG A 306 -5.95 20.49 -3.41
CA ARG A 306 -4.87 21.43 -3.81
C ARG A 306 -3.84 20.87 -4.80
N TRP A 307 -3.86 19.57 -5.12
CA TRP A 307 -2.89 19.03 -6.08
C TRP A 307 -3.00 19.67 -7.47
N SER A 308 -4.20 20.11 -7.88
CA SER A 308 -4.40 20.83 -9.15
C SER A 308 -3.97 22.31 -9.11
N VAL A 309 -3.62 22.89 -7.96
CA VAL A 309 -3.44 24.35 -7.85
C VAL A 309 -1.97 24.78 -7.80
N ILE A 310 -1.02 23.89 -7.49
CA ILE A 310 0.39 24.30 -7.52
C ILE A 310 0.90 24.39 -8.97
N ASN A 311 0.37 23.56 -9.89
CA ASN A 311 0.77 23.55 -11.31
C ASN A 311 -0.22 22.84 -12.25
N GLY A 312 -1.35 22.28 -11.77
CA GLY A 312 -2.36 21.61 -12.62
C GLY A 312 -1.89 20.32 -13.31
N ILE A 313 -0.64 19.92 -13.11
CA ILE A 313 0.00 18.76 -13.70
C ILE A 313 0.42 17.86 -12.54
N GLY A 314 0.10 16.57 -12.64
CA GLY A 314 0.52 15.54 -11.68
C GLY A 314 2.02 15.28 -11.70
N ASP A 315 2.85 16.31 -11.48
CA ASP A 315 4.29 16.13 -11.35
C ASP A 315 4.59 15.34 -10.06
N THR A 316 5.36 14.27 -10.21
CA THR A 316 5.97 13.52 -9.12
C THR A 316 7.07 14.35 -8.49
N LEU A 317 6.70 15.34 -7.66
CA LEU A 317 7.65 16.05 -6.81
C LEU A 317 8.49 15.04 -6.03
N ARG A 318 9.81 15.28 -5.95
CA ARG A 318 10.65 14.51 -5.04
C ARG A 318 10.16 14.73 -3.60
N ALA A 319 10.32 13.72 -2.74
CA ALA A 319 9.79 13.76 -1.38
C ALA A 319 10.17 15.05 -0.62
N ASP A 320 11.41 15.52 -0.79
CA ASP A 320 11.91 16.75 -0.15
C ASP A 320 11.21 18.03 -0.66
N GLU A 321 10.86 18.08 -1.95
CA GLU A 321 10.14 19.21 -2.55
C GLU A 321 8.67 19.22 -2.12
N LEU A 322 8.07 18.04 -2.00
CA LEU A 322 6.73 17.87 -1.45
C LEU A 322 6.68 18.30 0.02
N ASP A 323 7.66 17.90 0.81
CA ASP A 323 7.78 18.31 2.21
C ASP A 323 7.97 19.82 2.33
N ALA A 324 8.83 20.43 1.49
CA ALA A 324 9.03 21.87 1.45
C ALA A 324 7.74 22.62 1.07
N ALA A 325 6.97 22.11 0.11
CA ALA A 325 5.68 22.70 -0.29
C ALA A 325 4.62 22.59 0.83
N ILE A 326 4.57 21.45 1.54
CA ILE A 326 3.67 21.25 2.69
C ILE A 326 4.05 22.19 3.83
N ASP A 327 5.34 22.31 4.15
CA ASP A 327 5.82 23.18 5.20
C ASP A 327 5.56 24.66 4.85
N ALA A 328 5.79 25.07 3.60
CA ALA A 328 5.45 26.40 3.12
C ALA A 328 3.95 26.70 3.23
N ALA A 329 3.08 25.74 2.88
CA ALA A 329 1.63 25.88 2.98
C ALA A 329 1.13 25.92 4.44
N ARG A 330 1.82 25.24 5.37
CA ARG A 330 1.56 25.30 6.81
C ARG A 330 2.15 26.56 7.48
N GLY A 331 2.92 27.37 6.75
CA GLY A 331 3.59 28.56 7.29
C GLY A 331 4.86 28.25 8.09
N HIS A 332 5.43 27.04 7.93
CA HIS A 332 6.64 26.56 8.59
C HIS A 332 7.87 26.57 7.67
N GLY A 333 7.94 27.52 6.73
CA GLY A 333 9.17 27.74 5.96
C GLY A 333 10.34 28.08 6.89
N TRP A 334 11.51 27.48 6.66
CA TRP A 334 12.73 27.75 7.43
C TRP A 334 13.10 29.25 7.42
N ASP A 335 12.67 29.98 6.40
CA ASP A 335 12.82 31.42 6.19
C ASP A 335 11.88 32.30 7.03
N LYS A 336 10.80 31.73 7.60
CA LYS A 336 9.76 32.49 8.33
C LYS A 336 9.68 32.18 9.83
N ASN A 337 10.58 31.36 10.37
CA ASN A 337 10.61 31.06 11.80
C ASN A 337 11.44 32.11 12.58
N PRO A 338 10.81 33.06 13.33
CA PRO A 338 11.54 34.11 14.05
C PRO A 338 12.43 33.57 15.17
N TRP A 339 12.28 32.30 15.58
CA TRP A 339 13.09 31.67 16.62
C TRP A 339 14.48 31.26 16.15
N VAL A 340 14.70 31.04 14.84
CA VAL A 340 16.03 30.73 14.29
C VAL A 340 16.96 31.94 14.41
N TRP A 341 16.42 33.16 14.22
CA TRP A 341 17.15 34.42 14.41
C TRP A 341 17.53 34.69 15.88
N VAL A 342 16.78 34.13 16.84
CA VAL A 342 17.05 34.33 18.28
C VAL A 342 18.22 33.47 18.78
N VAL A 343 18.51 32.34 18.14
CA VAL A 343 19.63 31.47 18.51
C VAL A 343 20.97 32.00 17.96
N GLU A 344 20.95 32.62 16.78
CA GLU A 344 22.16 33.21 16.18
C GLU A 344 22.61 34.50 16.89
N PHE A 345 21.69 35.29 17.44
CA PHE A 345 22.05 36.49 18.23
C PHE A 345 22.65 36.18 19.61
N ARG A 346 22.48 34.96 20.14
CA ARG A 346 23.06 34.55 21.44
C ARG A 346 24.47 33.99 21.35
N THR A 347 24.98 33.68 20.17
CA THR A 347 26.32 33.10 19.97
C THR A 347 27.30 34.06 19.30
N GLY A 348 27.16 35.38 19.51
CA GLY A 348 28.29 36.32 19.53
C GLY A 348 29.30 36.30 18.37
N ARG A 349 28.93 35.82 17.18
CA ARG A 349 29.77 35.88 15.98
C ARG A 349 29.18 36.90 15.02
N CYS A 350 29.58 38.15 15.22
CA CYS A 350 29.49 39.17 14.17
C CYS A 350 30.42 38.75 13.03
N LEU A 351 29.87 38.25 11.92
CA LEU A 351 30.56 38.32 10.64
C LEU A 351 30.39 39.75 10.12
N GLU A 352 31.47 40.53 10.17
CA GLU A 352 31.56 41.82 9.49
C GLU A 352 31.40 41.61 7.98
N THR A 353 30.20 41.80 7.47
CA THR A 353 29.99 42.03 6.03
C THR A 353 30.34 43.50 5.75
N THR A 354 31.54 43.70 5.21
CA THR A 354 31.99 45.00 4.72
C THR A 354 31.17 45.36 3.47
N PRO A 355 30.48 46.51 3.40
CA PRO A 355 29.79 46.92 2.18
C PRO A 355 30.80 47.36 1.12
N PRO A 356 30.58 47.08 -0.18
CA PRO A 356 31.52 47.46 -1.23
C PRO A 356 31.57 48.99 -1.39
N ARG A 357 32.79 49.54 -1.26
CA ARG A 357 33.12 50.93 -1.60
C ARG A 357 33.00 51.13 -3.12
N ASN A 358 31.93 51.76 -3.57
CA ASN A 358 31.91 52.44 -4.86
C ASN A 358 32.73 53.73 -4.76
N SER A 359 33.90 53.73 -5.40
CA SER A 359 34.69 54.94 -5.65
C SER A 359 34.51 55.35 -7.11
N PRO A 360 34.17 56.61 -7.43
CA PRO A 360 34.19 57.10 -8.79
C PRO A 360 35.58 57.67 -9.13
N ARG A 361 36.17 57.25 -10.25
CA ARG A 361 37.20 57.99 -11.00
C ARG A 361 36.89 57.78 -12.48
N ARG A 362 36.52 58.83 -13.21
CA ARG A 362 37.41 59.71 -14.00
C ARG A 362 38.25 58.95 -15.00
#